data_AF-A0A496AR22-F1
#
_entry.id   AF-A0A496AR22-F1
#
_cell.length_a   1.000
_cell.length_b   1.000
_cell.length_c   1.000
_cell.angle_alpha   90.00
_cell.angle_beta   90.00
_cell.angle_gamma   90.00
#
_symmetry.space_group_name_H-M   'P 1'
#
loop_
_entity.id
_entity.type
_entity.pdbx_description
1 polymer ?
#
loop_
_entity_poly.entity_id
_entity_poly.type
_entity_poly.pdbx_seq_one_letter_code
_entity_poly.pdbx_strand_id
1 'polypeptide(L)'
;MTISIQKFFLLIIGLLFSVLGCTRERMETHEPVDIEAAFEQNLLPILTARCALSGCHIADGPHGLDFRTYESFIAGGEHGPVFIPGNAEVSEIVKEIVEGKMPPPPRDSLTAAEIQLFVDWINQQEAQDHVVQHEHDEHSHE
;
A
#
# COMPACT_ATOMS: atom_id res chain seq x y z
N MET A 1 67.28 11.16 -21.30
CA MET A 1 66.13 10.46 -21.92
C MET A 1 65.20 9.93 -20.82
N THR A 2 64.35 10.77 -20.21
CA THR A 2 63.37 10.29 -19.19
C THR A 2 62.02 11.01 -19.24
N ILE A 3 61.91 12.10 -20.02
CA ILE A 3 60.74 12.99 -20.05
C ILE A 3 59.53 12.39 -20.82
N SER A 4 59.70 11.28 -21.56
CA SER A 4 58.62 10.72 -22.40
C SER A 4 57.73 9.69 -21.70
N ILE A 5 58.22 9.02 -20.64
CA ILE A 5 57.50 7.89 -20.00
C ILE A 5 56.45 8.42 -19.00
N GLN A 6 56.74 9.53 -18.34
CA GLN A 6 55.89 10.11 -17.29
C GLN A 6 54.64 10.82 -17.85
N LYS A 7 54.71 11.33 -19.10
CA LYS A 7 53.55 11.92 -19.81
C LYS A 7 52.62 10.85 -20.40
N PHE A 8 53.17 9.70 -20.78
CA PHE A 8 52.38 8.58 -21.31
C PHE A 8 51.55 7.90 -20.22
N PHE A 9 52.10 7.80 -19.00
CA PHE A 9 51.41 7.18 -17.86
C PHE A 9 50.20 8.02 -17.38
N LEU A 10 50.30 9.36 -17.45
CA LEU A 10 49.20 10.26 -17.08
C LEU A 10 48.05 10.29 -18.11
N LEU A 11 48.31 9.95 -19.38
CA LEU A 11 47.26 9.87 -20.40
C LEU A 11 46.46 8.56 -20.35
N ILE A 12 47.06 7.46 -19.88
CA ILE A 12 46.38 6.15 -19.79
C ILE A 12 45.46 6.07 -18.56
N ILE A 13 45.81 6.72 -17.44
CA ILE A 13 45.00 6.77 -16.22
C ILE A 13 43.70 7.57 -16.45
N GLY A 14 43.74 8.64 -17.24
CA GLY A 14 42.56 9.45 -17.57
C GLY A 14 41.53 8.75 -18.47
N LEU A 15 41.95 7.77 -19.27
CA LEU A 15 41.08 7.06 -20.22
C LEU A 15 40.40 5.83 -19.60
N LEU A 16 41.01 5.23 -18.55
CA LEU A 16 40.37 4.18 -17.75
C LEU A 16 39.30 4.72 -16.78
N PHE A 17 39.40 5.99 -16.36
CA PHE A 17 38.43 6.60 -15.45
C PHE A 17 37.07 6.86 -16.13
N SER A 18 37.04 7.05 -17.46
CA SER A 18 35.78 7.29 -18.20
C SER A 18 34.92 6.04 -18.42
N VAL A 19 35.46 4.83 -18.28
CA VAL A 19 34.70 3.56 -18.47
C VAL A 19 34.28 2.90 -17.15
N LEU A 20 34.83 3.29 -16.00
CA LEU A 20 34.36 2.84 -14.68
C LEU A 20 33.35 3.80 -14.01
N GLY A 21 33.11 4.97 -14.58
CA GLY A 21 32.17 5.97 -14.06
C GLY A 21 30.69 5.75 -14.41
N CYS A 22 30.36 4.69 -15.17
CA CYS A 22 28.98 4.33 -15.49
C CYS A 22 28.43 3.23 -14.57
N THR A 23 28.68 3.30 -13.26
CA THR A 23 27.72 2.71 -12.33
C THR A 23 26.51 3.64 -12.33
N ARG A 24 25.62 3.45 -13.32
CA ARG A 24 24.23 3.86 -13.21
C ARG A 24 23.70 3.08 -12.02
N GLU A 25 23.77 3.68 -10.83
CA GLU A 25 22.93 3.28 -9.71
C GLU A 25 21.52 3.28 -10.27
N ARG A 26 21.00 2.08 -10.53
CA ARG A 26 19.56 1.92 -10.68
C ARG A 26 19.04 2.32 -9.32
N MET A 27 18.63 3.58 -9.20
CA MET A 27 17.64 4.01 -8.25
C MET A 27 16.56 2.94 -8.33
N GLU A 28 16.45 2.12 -7.28
CA GLU A 28 15.25 1.32 -7.08
C GLU A 28 14.12 2.35 -7.13
N THR A 29 13.46 2.37 -8.27
CA THR A 29 12.18 3.03 -8.41
C THR A 29 11.31 2.19 -7.51
N HIS A 30 11.00 2.73 -6.33
CA HIS A 30 9.94 2.19 -5.50
C HIS A 30 8.69 2.33 -6.37
N GLU A 31 8.35 1.26 -7.08
CA GLU A 31 7.12 1.18 -7.86
C GLU A 31 5.99 1.61 -6.92
N PRO A 32 5.15 2.57 -7.32
CA PRO A 32 4.06 3.02 -6.47
C PRO A 32 3.22 1.80 -6.08
N VAL A 33 3.01 1.62 -4.78
CA VAL A 33 2.20 0.51 -4.29
C VAL A 33 0.77 0.75 -4.75
N ASP A 34 0.24 -0.20 -5.54
CA ASP A 34 -1.18 -0.24 -5.86
C ASP A 34 -1.96 -0.64 -4.61
N ILE A 35 -2.54 0.36 -3.97
CA ILE A 35 -3.22 0.25 -2.69
C ILE A 35 -4.53 -0.55 -2.78
N GLU A 36 -5.25 -0.42 -3.89
CA GLU A 36 -6.48 -1.16 -4.12
C GLU A 36 -6.17 -2.63 -4.41
N ALA A 37 -5.18 -2.91 -5.28
CA ALA A 37 -4.73 -4.28 -5.50
C ALA A 37 -4.19 -4.92 -4.20
N ALA A 38 -3.47 -4.17 -3.36
CA ALA A 38 -3.02 -4.65 -2.07
C ALA A 38 -4.19 -4.93 -1.10
N PHE A 39 -5.25 -4.11 -1.13
CA PHE A 39 -6.48 -4.37 -0.38
C PHE A 39 -7.15 -5.68 -0.84
N GLU A 40 -7.39 -5.82 -2.14
CA GLU A 40 -8.07 -6.98 -2.72
C GLU A 40 -7.32 -8.29 -2.46
N GLN A 41 -5.99 -8.25 -2.51
CA GLN A 41 -5.16 -9.43 -2.31
C GLN A 41 -5.03 -9.84 -0.84
N ASN A 42 -4.96 -8.86 0.08
CA ASN A 42 -4.57 -9.13 1.47
C ASN A 42 -5.71 -8.97 2.47
N LEU A 43 -6.56 -7.95 2.32
CA LEU A 43 -7.60 -7.60 3.30
C LEU A 43 -8.95 -8.18 2.93
N LEU A 44 -9.34 -8.08 1.66
CA LEU A 44 -10.64 -8.55 1.19
C LEU A 44 -10.90 -10.04 1.50
N PRO A 45 -9.94 -10.97 1.40
CA PRO A 45 -10.16 -12.37 1.78
C PRO A 45 -10.48 -12.53 3.28
N ILE A 46 -9.88 -11.71 4.14
CA ILE A 46 -10.13 -11.73 5.59
C ILE A 46 -11.50 -11.13 5.88
N LEU A 47 -11.78 -9.96 5.31
CA LEU A 47 -13.05 -9.27 5.46
C LEU A 47 -14.22 -10.14 5.01
N THR A 48 -14.13 -10.78 3.84
CA THR A 48 -15.18 -11.66 3.32
C THR A 48 -15.36 -12.94 4.14
N ALA A 49 -14.28 -13.51 4.67
CA ALA A 49 -14.35 -14.72 5.47
C ALA A 49 -14.83 -14.48 6.91
N ARG A 50 -14.61 -13.29 7.48
CA ARG A 50 -14.78 -13.03 8.92
C ARG A 50 -15.79 -11.94 9.25
N CYS A 51 -15.96 -10.93 8.38
CA CYS A 51 -16.70 -9.71 8.70
C CYS A 51 -17.93 -9.49 7.79
N ALA A 52 -17.78 -9.66 6.47
CA ALA A 52 -18.83 -9.48 5.47
C ALA A 52 -19.76 -10.69 5.36
N LEU A 53 -20.23 -11.15 6.51
CA LEU A 53 -21.16 -12.26 6.67
C LEU A 53 -22.59 -11.74 6.80
N SER A 54 -23.58 -12.56 6.43
CA SER A 54 -24.99 -12.22 6.56
C SER A 54 -25.34 -11.76 7.98
N GLY A 55 -25.87 -10.54 8.12
CA GLY A 55 -26.22 -9.91 9.39
C GLY A 55 -25.04 -9.32 10.18
N CYS A 56 -23.84 -9.31 9.61
CA CYS A 56 -22.66 -8.60 10.10
C CYS A 56 -22.37 -7.43 9.16
N HIS A 57 -21.18 -7.28 8.59
CA HIS A 57 -20.82 -6.07 7.82
C HIS A 57 -21.06 -6.22 6.31
N ILE A 58 -22.34 -6.26 5.94
CA ILE A 58 -22.84 -6.17 4.57
C ILE A 58 -23.76 -4.95 4.45
N ALA A 59 -24.29 -4.60 3.27
CA ALA A 59 -25.09 -3.38 3.06
C ALA A 59 -26.18 -3.09 4.12
N ASP A 60 -26.84 -4.13 4.66
CA ASP A 60 -27.87 -4.00 5.71
C ASP A 60 -27.34 -4.36 7.13
N GLY A 61 -26.03 -4.24 7.31
CA GLY A 61 -25.29 -4.61 8.51
C GLY A 61 -25.34 -3.59 9.64
N PRO A 62 -24.85 -3.94 10.84
CA PRO A 62 -24.70 -2.98 11.93
C PRO A 62 -23.90 -1.75 11.50
N HIS A 63 -24.39 -0.58 11.90
CA HIS A 63 -23.77 0.72 11.64
C HIS A 63 -23.61 1.06 10.15
N GLY A 64 -24.37 0.41 9.26
CA GLY A 64 -24.30 0.64 7.81
C GLY A 64 -22.94 0.30 7.18
N LEU A 65 -22.15 -0.54 7.85
CA LEU A 65 -20.82 -0.94 7.38
C LEU A 65 -20.93 -2.11 6.39
N ASP A 66 -20.33 -1.94 5.22
CA ASP A 66 -20.23 -2.97 4.19
C ASP A 66 -18.76 -3.21 3.84
N PHE A 67 -18.27 -4.43 4.05
CA PHE A 67 -16.87 -4.80 3.83
C PHE A 67 -16.71 -5.78 2.65
N ARG A 68 -17.65 -5.78 1.71
CA ARG A 68 -17.62 -6.68 0.54
C ARG A 68 -16.76 -6.17 -0.61
N THR A 69 -16.48 -4.87 -0.66
CA THR A 69 -15.68 -4.25 -1.73
C THR A 69 -14.72 -3.21 -1.16
N TYR A 70 -13.74 -2.80 -1.96
CA TYR A 70 -12.84 -1.72 -1.62
C TYR A 70 -13.60 -0.41 -1.38
N GLU A 71 -14.49 -0.04 -2.29
CA GLU A 71 -15.23 1.22 -2.27
C GLU A 71 -16.14 1.33 -1.05
N SER A 72 -16.81 0.24 -0.70
CA SER A 72 -17.67 0.18 0.49
C SER A 72 -16.86 0.25 1.79
N PHE A 73 -15.69 -0.41 1.84
CA PHE A 73 -14.80 -0.35 2.97
C PHE A 73 -14.25 1.05 3.23
N ILE A 74 -13.78 1.75 2.19
CA ILE A 74 -13.25 3.12 2.32
C ILE A 74 -14.35 4.16 2.56
N ALA A 75 -15.57 3.92 2.09
CA ALA A 75 -16.71 4.80 2.36
C ALA A 75 -17.08 4.82 3.85
N GLY A 76 -16.84 3.71 4.56
CA GLY A 76 -17.20 3.57 5.96
C GLY A 76 -18.70 3.35 6.15
N GLY A 77 -19.22 3.76 7.31
CA GLY A 77 -20.62 3.54 7.70
C GLY A 77 -21.31 4.79 8.22
N GLU A 78 -22.38 4.61 8.97
CA GLU A 78 -23.20 5.68 9.55
C GLU A 78 -22.41 6.65 10.45
N HIS A 79 -21.30 6.17 11.03
CA HIS A 79 -20.42 6.96 11.90
C HIS A 79 -19.16 7.48 11.18
N GLY A 80 -19.08 7.29 9.85
CA GLY A 80 -17.93 7.68 9.03
C GLY A 80 -16.93 6.54 8.79
N PRO A 81 -15.69 6.88 8.38
CA PRO A 81 -14.64 5.92 8.08
C PRO A 81 -14.26 5.07 9.29
N VAL A 82 -13.91 3.80 9.04
CA VAL A 82 -13.46 2.86 10.10
C VAL A 82 -11.96 2.91 10.37
N PHE A 83 -11.21 3.65 9.55
CA PHE A 83 -9.78 3.87 9.70
C PHE A 83 -9.40 5.31 9.38
N ILE A 84 -8.24 5.72 9.87
CA ILE A 84 -7.60 6.99 9.57
C ILE A 84 -6.42 6.67 8.66
N PRO A 85 -6.39 7.19 7.41
CA PRO A 85 -5.26 7.03 6.51
C PRO A 85 -3.92 7.31 7.22
N GLY A 86 -2.92 6.45 7.03
CA GLY A 86 -1.58 6.62 7.61
C GLY A 86 -1.48 6.39 9.12
N ASN A 87 -2.60 6.19 9.82
CA ASN A 87 -2.61 6.03 11.27
C ASN A 87 -3.45 4.84 11.73
N ALA A 88 -2.88 3.65 11.58
CA ALA A 88 -3.47 2.40 12.05
C ALA A 88 -3.70 2.38 13.58
N GLU A 89 -2.80 2.99 14.36
CA GLU A 89 -2.85 2.94 15.83
C GLU A 89 -4.15 3.53 16.39
N VAL A 90 -4.63 4.64 15.82
CA VAL A 90 -5.86 5.28 16.29
C VAL A 90 -7.11 4.88 15.50
N SER A 91 -6.97 4.04 14.49
CA SER A 91 -8.06 3.56 13.63
C SER A 91 -9.00 2.61 14.38
N GLU A 92 -10.30 2.82 14.24
CA GLU A 92 -11.32 2.06 14.99
C GLU A 92 -11.31 0.57 14.64
N ILE A 93 -11.19 0.23 13.36
CA ILE A 93 -11.12 -1.17 12.92
C ILE A 93 -9.96 -1.92 13.58
N VAL A 94 -8.81 -1.28 13.74
CA VAL A 94 -7.61 -1.88 14.35
C VAL A 94 -7.84 -2.10 15.84
N LYS A 95 -8.42 -1.13 16.55
CA LYS A 95 -8.77 -1.28 17.97
C LYS A 95 -9.71 -2.46 18.19
N GLU A 96 -10.78 -2.53 17.41
CA GLU A 96 -11.81 -3.57 17.56
C GLU A 96 -11.28 -5.00 17.30
N ILE A 97 -10.39 -5.18 16.32
CA ILE A 97 -9.77 -6.50 16.06
C ILE A 97 -8.67 -6.85 17.06
N VAL A 98 -7.89 -5.88 17.54
CA VAL A 98 -6.83 -6.09 18.56
C VAL A 98 -7.42 -6.42 19.92
N GLU A 99 -8.51 -5.74 20.30
CA GLU A 99 -9.23 -6.02 21.55
C GLU A 99 -10.05 -7.32 21.49
N GLY A 100 -10.10 -7.98 20.32
CA GLY A 100 -10.84 -9.23 20.13
C GLY A 100 -12.35 -9.07 20.18
N LYS A 101 -12.86 -7.84 20.01
CA LYS A 101 -14.30 -7.57 19.92
C LYS A 101 -14.86 -7.98 18.55
N MET A 102 -14.03 -7.90 17.52
CA MET A 102 -14.36 -8.31 16.16
C MET A 102 -13.41 -9.41 15.64
N PRO A 103 -13.95 -10.49 15.06
CA PRO A 103 -15.37 -10.85 15.05
C PRO A 103 -15.87 -11.26 16.45
N PRO A 104 -17.17 -11.08 16.75
CA PRO A 104 -17.72 -11.48 18.04
C PRO A 104 -17.81 -13.02 18.17
N PRO A 105 -17.84 -13.56 19.39
CA PRO A 105 -18.05 -14.99 19.63
C PRO A 105 -19.31 -15.52 18.92
N PRO A 106 -19.31 -16.78 18.43
CA PRO A 106 -18.31 -17.82 18.68
C PRO A 106 -17.17 -17.87 17.63
N ARG A 107 -16.96 -16.82 16.83
CA ARG A 107 -15.89 -16.79 15.83
C ARG A 107 -14.55 -16.51 16.50
N ASP A 108 -13.50 -17.12 15.95
CA ASP A 108 -12.13 -16.88 16.42
C ASP A 108 -11.69 -15.46 16.06
N SER A 109 -10.94 -14.84 16.97
CA SER A 109 -10.25 -13.57 16.72
C SER A 109 -9.24 -13.72 15.59
N LEU A 110 -8.91 -12.60 14.95
CA LEU A 110 -7.84 -12.56 13.96
C LEU A 110 -6.50 -12.93 14.61
N THR A 111 -5.65 -13.60 13.85
CA THR A 111 -4.25 -13.83 14.19
C THR A 111 -3.47 -12.52 14.14
N ALA A 112 -2.33 -12.45 14.85
CA ALA A 112 -1.45 -11.30 14.78
C ALA A 112 -0.99 -10.97 13.36
N ALA A 113 -0.79 -12.00 12.51
CA ALA A 113 -0.44 -11.82 11.10
C ALA A 113 -1.58 -11.19 10.29
N GLU A 114 -2.82 -11.66 10.50
CA GLU A 114 -4.00 -11.05 9.85
C GLU A 114 -4.18 -9.59 10.30
N ILE A 115 -4.03 -9.29 11.59
CA ILE A 115 -4.11 -7.91 12.12
C ILE A 115 -3.01 -7.02 11.50
N GLN A 116 -1.79 -7.55 11.34
CA GLN A 116 -0.69 -6.78 10.76
C GLN A 116 -0.98 -6.34 9.33
N LEU A 117 -1.72 -7.12 8.54
CA LEU A 117 -2.12 -6.72 7.19
C LEU A 117 -3.00 -5.46 7.20
N PHE A 118 -3.92 -5.33 8.15
CA PHE A 118 -4.72 -4.11 8.32
C PHE A 118 -3.83 -2.93 8.70
N VAL A 119 -2.91 -3.12 9.64
CA VAL A 119 -1.98 -2.08 10.10
C VAL A 119 -1.13 -1.58 8.94
N ASP A 120 -0.53 -2.50 8.19
CA ASP A 120 0.36 -2.16 7.08
C ASP A 120 -0.39 -1.43 5.97
N TRP A 121 -1.56 -1.93 5.58
CA TRP A 121 -2.36 -1.30 4.52
C TRP A 121 -2.87 0.09 4.93
N ILE A 122 -3.33 0.28 6.17
CA ILE A 122 -3.80 1.60 6.65
C ILE A 122 -2.65 2.60 6.66
N ASN A 123 -1.47 2.20 7.13
CA ASN A 123 -0.31 3.08 7.20
C ASN A 123 0.22 3.50 5.82
N GLN A 124 -0.11 2.75 4.76
CA GLN A 124 0.26 3.10 3.38
C GLN A 124 -0.66 4.17 2.75
N GLN A 125 -1.85 4.43 3.31
CA GLN A 125 -2.84 5.35 2.72
C GLN A 125 -2.39 6.82 2.69
N GLU A 126 -1.47 7.25 3.56
CA GLU A 126 -0.92 8.62 3.56
C GLU A 126 0.23 8.82 2.56
N ALA A 127 0.78 7.76 1.98
CA ALA A 127 1.83 7.90 0.97
C ALA A 127 1.32 8.49 -0.38
N GLN A 128 0.01 8.73 -0.50
CA GLN A 128 -0.61 9.29 -1.70
C GLN A 128 -0.81 10.82 -1.60
N ASP A 129 0.25 11.60 -1.79
CA ASP A 129 0.12 13.03 -2.21
C ASP A 129 0.38 13.22 -3.72
N HIS A 130 0.75 12.17 -4.45
CA HIS A 130 0.93 12.21 -5.90
C HIS A 130 0.54 10.87 -6.53
N VAL A 131 -0.68 10.76 -7.04
CA VAL A 131 -1.06 10.33 -8.42
C VAL A 131 -2.60 10.33 -8.48
N VAL A 132 -3.19 11.52 -8.62
CA VAL A 132 -4.47 11.65 -9.34
C VAL A 132 -4.13 12.37 -10.63
N GLN A 133 -3.73 11.60 -11.64
CA GLN A 133 -3.85 12.05 -13.02
C GLN A 133 -4.99 11.28 -13.66
N HIS A 134 -6.05 12.05 -13.88
CA HIS A 134 -7.13 11.80 -14.81
C HIS A 134 -6.69 10.97 -16.02
N GLU A 135 -7.31 9.80 -16.22
CA GLU A 135 -7.52 9.20 -17.54
C GLU A 135 -8.97 8.74 -17.65
N HIS A 136 -9.89 9.71 -17.57
CA HIS A 136 -11.23 9.60 -18.14
C HIS A 136 -11.39 10.78 -19.08
N ASP A 137 -10.88 10.61 -20.30
CA ASP A 137 -11.22 11.29 -21.56
C ASP A 137 -10.33 10.59 -22.60
N GLU A 138 -10.83 9.72 -23.47
CA GLU A 138 -11.28 10.15 -24.79
C GLU A 138 -12.23 9.09 -25.41
N HIS A 139 -13.54 9.35 -25.33
CA HIS A 139 -14.50 8.88 -26.32
C HIS A 139 -15.00 10.11 -27.10
N SER A 140 -14.40 10.38 -28.26
CA SER A 140 -15.07 10.98 -29.43
C SER A 140 -14.07 11.23 -30.57
N HIS A 141 -14.54 11.01 -31.80
CA HIS A 141 -13.87 11.07 -33.12
C HIS A 141 -13.24 9.73 -33.54
N GLU A 142 -13.70 9.01 -34.58
CA GLU A 142 -14.54 9.28 -35.76
C GLU A 142 -15.48 8.11 -36.07
#